data_AF-A0A2G8K0U9-F1
#
_entry.id   AF-A0A2G8K0U9-F1
#
_cell.length_a   1.000
_cell.length_b   1.000
_cell.length_c   1.000
_cell.angle_alpha   90.00
_cell.angle_beta   90.00
_cell.angle_gamma   90.00
#
_symmetry.space_group_name_H-M   'P 1'
#
loop_
_entity.id
_entity.type
_entity.pdbx_description
1 polymer ?
#
loop_
_entity_poly.entity_id
_entity_poly.type
_entity_poly.pdbx_seq_one_letter_code
_entity_poly.pdbx_strand_id
1 'polypeptide(L)' 'MNYEKLSRGLRYYYDKNIIHKTAGKRYVYRFVCDLHSLLGYTPEQLHEMVGICPSQEDD' A
#
# COMPACT_ATOMS: atom_id res chain seq x y z
N MET A 1 13.12 -8.67 -13.85
CA MET A 1 12.73 -7.95 -12.61
C MET A 1 12.21 -8.99 -11.63
N ASN A 2 12.64 -9.01 -10.35
CA ASN A 2 12.18 -9.99 -9.35
C ASN A 2 11.79 -9.30 -8.04
N TYR A 3 11.16 -10.04 -7.12
CA TYR A 3 10.73 -9.49 -5.84
C TYR A 3 11.88 -8.92 -5.01
N GLU A 4 13.05 -9.57 -5.00
CA GLU A 4 14.23 -9.07 -4.28
C GLU A 4 14.63 -7.65 -4.73
N LYS A 5 14.68 -7.43 -6.05
CA LYS A 5 14.97 -6.11 -6.64
C LYS A 5 13.83 -5.12 -6.42
N LEU A 6 12.57 -5.56 -6.55
CA LEU A 6 11.39 -4.72 -6.31
C LEU A 6 11.33 -4.26 -4.85
N SER A 7 11.55 -5.17 -3.90
CA SER A 7 11.53 -4.87 -2.46
C SER A 7 12.62 -3.86 -2.10
N ARG A 8 13.78 -3.88 -2.80
CA ARG A 8 14.81 -2.86 -2.64
C ARG A 8 14.34 -1.48 -3.09
N GLY A 9 13.55 -1.42 -4.17
CA GLY A 9 12.85 -0.23 -4.65
C GLY A 9 11.84 0.28 -3.62
N LEU A 10 10.98 -0.60 -3.11
CA LEU A 10 9.99 -0.26 -2.08
C LEU A 10 10.63 0.32 -0.82
N ARG A 11 11.79 -0.19 -0.40
CA ARG A 11 12.54 0.35 0.75
C ARG A 11 12.98 1.81 0.55
N TYR A 12 13.26 2.24 -0.68
CA TYR A 12 13.58 3.66 -0.95
C TYR A 12 12.39 4.60 -0.78
N TYR A 13 11.16 4.08 -0.76
CA TYR A 13 9.96 4.88 -0.56
C TYR A 13 9.64 5.17 0.91
N TYR A 14 10.32 4.51 1.86
CA TYR A 14 10.00 4.62 3.27
C TYR A 14 10.29 6.02 3.81
N ASP A 15 11.53 6.50 3.57
CA ASP A 15 11.97 7.84 3.99
C ASP A 15 11.30 8.96 3.17
N LYS A 16 10.74 8.61 2.00
CA LYS A 16 10.03 9.54 1.12
C LYS A 16 8.55 9.69 1.48
N ASN A 17 8.05 8.99 2.50
CA ASN A 17 6.64 8.97 2.89
C ASN A 17 5.68 8.66 1.73
N ILE A 18 6.05 7.68 0.89
CA ILE A 18 5.17 7.22 -0.22
C ILE A 18 4.51 5.91 0.19
N ILE A 19 5.30 4.90 0.56
CA ILE A 19 4.83 3.58 1.01
C ILE A 19 5.62 3.19 2.26
N HIS A 20 4.96 2.60 3.26
CA HIS A 20 5.60 1.94 4.40
C HIS A 20 5.30 0.44 4.41
N LYS A 21 6.22 -0.35 4.97
CA LYS A 21 5.99 -1.78 5.21
C LYS A 21 5.17 -1.98 6.47
N THR A 22 4.12 -2.80 6.39
CA THR A 22 3.38 -3.22 7.57
C THR A 22 4.26 -4.20 8.37
N ALA A 23 4.54 -3.84 9.62
CA ALA A 23 5.28 -4.69 10.55
C ALA A 23 4.50 -5.99 10.82
N GLY A 24 5.20 -7.09 11.10
CA GLY A 24 4.57 -8.40 11.33
C GLY A 24 4.02 -9.10 10.08
N LYS A 25 3.61 -8.37 9.05
CA LYS A 25 2.96 -8.94 7.87
C LYS A 25 3.91 -9.14 6.68
N ARG A 26 3.96 -10.36 6.13
CA ARG A 26 4.78 -10.66 4.95
C ARG A 26 4.14 -10.06 3.69
N TYR A 27 4.94 -9.37 2.88
CA TYR A 27 4.51 -8.75 1.61
C TYR A 27 3.40 -7.70 1.69
N VAL A 28 3.02 -7.26 2.89
CA VAL A 28 2.04 -6.19 3.08
C VAL A 28 2.75 -4.84 3.21
N TYR A 29 2.23 -3.87 2.46
CA TYR A 29 2.69 -2.49 2.40
C TYR A 29 1.47 -1.56 2.41
N ARG A 30 1.67 -0.31 2.85
CA ARG A 30 0.63 0.71 2.95
C ARG A 30 1.12 2.01 2.31
N PHE A 31 0.30 2.61 1.45
CA PHE A 31 0.55 3.99 1.01
C PHE A 31 0.32 4.95 2.17
N VAL A 32 1.29 5.82 2.41
CA VAL A 32 1.23 6.84 3.49
C VAL A 32 1.20 8.25 2.94
N CYS A 33 1.35 8.41 1.62
CA CYS A 33 1.09 9.68 0.95
C CYS A 33 -0.41 9.94 0.80
N ASP A 34 -0.77 11.21 0.60
CA ASP A 34 -2.16 11.62 0.39
C ASP A 34 -2.65 11.24 -1.02
N LEU A 35 -3.08 9.98 -1.16
CA LEU A 35 -3.71 9.48 -2.38
C LEU A 35 -5.10 10.05 -2.60
N HIS A 36 -5.78 10.51 -1.56
CA HIS A 36 -7.11 11.08 -1.69
C HIS A 36 -7.07 12.37 -2.50
N SER A 37 -6.14 13.28 -2.16
CA SER A 37 -5.95 14.52 -2.93
C SER A 37 -5.42 14.27 -4.35
N LEU A 38 -4.63 13.21 -4.56
CA LEU A 38 -4.06 12.89 -5.87
C LEU A 38 -5.06 12.24 -6.83
N LEU A 39 -5.88 11.31 -6.32
CA LEU A 39 -6.78 10.49 -7.12
C LEU A 39 -8.23 10.97 -7.08
N GLY A 40 -8.59 11.77 -6.07
CA GLY A 40 -9.96 12.25 -5.85
C GLY A 40 -10.92 11.18 -5.30
N TYR A 41 -10.41 10.02 -4.91
CA TYR A 41 -11.21 8.91 -4.39
C TYR A 41 -10.81 8.54 -2.96
N THR A 42 -11.79 8.10 -2.18
CA THR A 42 -11.53 7.46 -0.89
C THR A 42 -11.10 6.00 -1.10
N PRO A 43 -10.36 5.38 -0.16
CA PRO A 43 -10.02 3.97 -0.23
C PRO A 43 -11.25 3.07 -0.40
N GLU A 44 -12.36 3.39 0.27
CA GLU A 44 -13.61 2.63 0.22
C GLU A 44 -14.24 2.65 -1.17
N GLN A 45 -14.30 3.83 -1.80
CA GLN A 45 -14.79 3.97 -3.18
C GLN A 45 -13.92 3.18 -4.16
N LEU A 46 -12.59 3.23 -4.00
CA LEU A 46 -11.69 2.47 -4.86
C LEU A 46 -11.88 0.97 -4.69
N HIS A 47 -12.02 0.48 -3.45
CA HIS A 47 -12.29 -0.93 -3.16
C HIS A 47 -13.59 -1.40 -3.80
N GLU A 48 -14.67 -0.60 -3.73
CA GLU A 48 -15.94 -0.92 -4.37
C GLU A 48 -15.82 -0.97 -5.90
N MET A 49 -15.18 0.05 -6.52
CA MET A 49 -14.99 0.11 -7.97
C MET A 49 -14.23 -1.09 -8.54
N VAL A 50 -13.28 -1.63 -7.79
CA VAL A 50 -12.47 -2.78 -8.22
C VAL A 50 -12.98 -4.12 -7.65
N GLY A 51 -14.09 -4.11 -6.91
CA GLY A 51 -14.71 -5.31 -6.34
C GLY A 51 -13.87 -6.01 -5.27
N ILE A 52 -13.04 -5.27 -4.52
CA ILE A 52 -12.23 -5.80 -3.41
C ILE A 52 -12.99 -5.62 -2.09
N CYS A 53 -13.19 -6.73 -1.35
CA CYS A 53 -13.56 -6.67 0.05
C CYS A 53 -12.28 -6.69 0.90
N PRO A 54 -12.04 -5.68 1.77
CA PRO A 54 -10.86 -5.68 2.62
C PRO A 54 -10.87 -6.91 3.53
N SER A 55 -9.82 -7.72 3.44
CA SER A 55 -9.64 -8.88 4.31
C SER A 55 -9.42 -8.41 5.75
N GLN A 56 -10.32 -8.81 6.66
CA GLN A 56 -10.12 -8.72 8.09
C GLN A 56 -9.11 -9.80 8.50
N GLU A 57 -7.82 -9.52 8.34
CA GLU A 57 -6.79 -10.30 9.03
C GLU A 57 -6.27 -9.42 10.17
N ASP A 58 -6.93 -9.54 11.33
CA ASP A 58 -6.43 -9.10 12.63
C ASP A 58 -5.25 -9.99 13.05
N ASP A 59 -4.04 -9.43 12.98
CA ASP A 59 -2.83 -9.87 13.69
C ASP A 59 -1.76 -8.76 13.53
#